data_AF-G2GBV3-F1
#
_entry.id   AF-G2GBV3-F1
#
_cell.length_a   1.000
_cell.length_b   1.000
_cell.length_c   1.000
_cell.angle_alpha   90.00
_cell.angle_beta   90.00
_cell.angle_gamma   90.00
#
_symmetry.space_group_name_H-M   'P 1'
#
loop_
_entity.id
_entity.type
_entity.pdbx_description
1 polymer ?
#
loop_
_entity_poly.entity_id
_entity_poly.type
_entity_poly.pdbx_seq_one_letter_code
_entity_poly.pdbx_strand_id
1 'polypeptide(L)'
;MAYQAGGQRSVPRPVPESPEARAYLRDYAALVEAVPFPSVVLDHRWDVVLSNAAFASLFRGVGPHPTAMPGDNFLRFVLFHPDAGTVLGEHESNWCLPMLAQFATALEHRGHDRGLQAIRREIAQDPIMEAAYRQGLPHWIRAVGERAVAQDGAVLPLLHPDPRRGPTECRIVDETPRSLQELGYTRLTLVPREARRDRPRTGGPRRPASHLRVVPASED
;
A
#
# COMPACT_ATOMS: atom_id res chain seq x y z
N MET A 1 -17.90 14.71 -23.47
CA MET A 1 -16.91 15.77 -23.76
C MET A 1 -15.52 15.16 -23.62
N ALA A 2 -14.68 15.36 -24.62
CA ALA A 2 -13.40 14.68 -24.80
C ALA A 2 -12.30 15.30 -23.92
N TYR A 3 -11.52 14.46 -23.24
CA TYR A 3 -10.24 14.86 -22.65
C TYR A 3 -9.14 14.63 -23.69
N GLN A 4 -8.85 15.66 -24.47
CA GLN A 4 -7.53 15.81 -25.10
C GLN A 4 -6.73 16.77 -24.21
N ALA A 5 -5.68 16.24 -23.57
CA ALA A 5 -4.58 17.05 -23.07
C ALA A 5 -3.29 16.27 -23.33
N GLY A 6 -2.63 16.65 -24.42
CA GLY A 6 -1.26 16.28 -24.68
C GLY A 6 -0.36 16.83 -23.58
N GLY A 7 0.49 15.96 -23.05
CA GLY A 7 1.64 16.33 -22.27
C GLY A 7 2.65 15.22 -22.45
N GLN A 8 3.71 15.47 -23.22
CA GLN A 8 4.89 14.62 -23.23
C GLN A 8 5.32 14.43 -21.77
N ARG A 9 5.09 13.24 -21.21
CA ARG A 9 5.44 12.96 -19.82
C ARG A 9 6.95 12.83 -19.72
N SER A 10 7.56 13.85 -19.12
CA SER A 10 8.87 13.73 -18.53
C SER A 10 8.75 12.77 -17.35
N VAL A 11 9.04 11.49 -17.58
CA VAL A 11 9.32 10.54 -16.50
C VAL A 11 10.50 11.13 -15.73
N PRO A 12 10.36 11.47 -14.43
CA PRO A 12 11.52 11.83 -13.63
C PRO A 12 12.42 10.61 -13.60
N ARG A 13 13.52 10.63 -14.36
CA ARG A 13 14.57 9.63 -14.17
C ARG A 13 15.04 9.74 -12.72
N PRO A 14 15.17 8.64 -11.98
CA PRO A 14 15.92 8.66 -10.73
C PRO A 14 17.29 9.29 -11.01
N VAL A 15 17.85 9.94 -9.99
CA VAL A 15 19.19 10.57 -9.99
C VAL A 15 20.13 9.76 -10.87
N PRO A 16 20.94 10.36 -11.77
CA PRO A 16 21.82 9.58 -12.61
C PRO A 16 22.77 8.77 -11.74
N GLU A 17 22.41 7.50 -11.55
CA GLU A 17 23.20 6.52 -10.83
C GLU A 17 24.55 6.46 -11.50
N SER A 18 25.61 6.46 -10.70
CA SER A 18 26.96 6.25 -11.21
C SER A 18 27.02 4.91 -11.96
N PRO A 19 27.97 4.71 -12.88
CA PRO A 19 28.15 3.42 -13.54
C PRO A 19 28.23 2.24 -12.56
N GLU A 20 28.84 2.45 -11.39
CA GLU A 20 28.97 1.47 -10.31
C GLU A 20 27.61 1.16 -9.67
N ALA A 21 26.80 2.19 -9.38
CA ALA A 21 25.45 2.00 -8.84
C ALA A 21 24.56 1.20 -9.82
N ARG A 22 24.65 1.46 -11.13
CA ARG A 22 23.93 0.69 -12.16
C ARG A 22 24.42 -0.75 -12.25
N ALA A 23 25.73 -0.98 -12.11
CA ALA A 23 26.28 -2.33 -12.09
C ALA A 23 25.75 -3.10 -10.88
N TYR A 24 25.78 -2.48 -9.70
CA TYR A 24 25.23 -3.06 -8.48
C TYR A 24 23.73 -3.37 -8.61
N LEU A 25 22.91 -2.46 -9.14
CA LEU A 25 21.48 -2.71 -9.32
C LEU A 25 21.19 -3.84 -10.32
N ARG A 26 22.01 -4.00 -11.36
CA ARG A 26 21.86 -5.14 -12.29
C ARG A 26 22.12 -6.46 -11.58
N ASP A 27 23.15 -6.53 -10.74
CA ASP A 27 23.44 -7.74 -9.96
C ASP A 27 22.36 -7.99 -8.90
N TYR A 28 21.88 -6.91 -8.26
CA TYR A 28 20.82 -6.98 -7.26
C TYR A 28 19.48 -7.41 -7.86
N ALA A 29 19.18 -7.06 -9.11
CA ALA A 29 17.98 -7.49 -9.81
C ALA A 29 17.89 -9.02 -9.88
N ALA A 30 19.00 -9.74 -10.05
CA ALA A 30 19.01 -11.21 -10.03
C ALA A 30 18.60 -11.77 -8.65
N LEU A 31 19.00 -11.11 -7.56
CA LEU A 31 18.60 -11.49 -6.21
C LEU A 31 17.11 -11.23 -5.96
N VAL A 32 16.61 -10.08 -6.42
CA VAL A 32 15.19 -9.72 -6.31
C VAL A 32 14.32 -10.70 -7.11
N GLU A 33 14.76 -11.08 -8.31
CA GLU A 33 14.05 -12.03 -9.17
C GLU A 33 14.02 -13.45 -8.58
N ALA A 34 15.06 -13.87 -7.87
CA ALA A 34 15.12 -15.19 -7.25
C ALA A 34 14.13 -15.37 -6.08
N VAL A 35 13.58 -14.29 -5.53
CA VAL A 35 12.66 -14.34 -4.40
C VAL A 35 11.26 -14.75 -4.87
N PRO A 36 10.64 -15.80 -4.29
CA PRO A 36 9.38 -16.36 -4.78
C PRO A 36 8.14 -15.51 -4.45
N PHE A 37 8.34 -14.40 -3.73
CA PHE A 37 7.28 -13.53 -3.25
C PHE A 37 7.34 -12.17 -3.96
N PRO A 38 6.20 -11.49 -4.15
CA PRO A 38 6.16 -10.13 -4.70
C PRO A 38 7.17 -9.22 -4.02
N SER A 39 8.18 -8.78 -4.77
CA SER A 39 9.29 -7.97 -4.27
C SER A 39 9.50 -6.75 -5.16
N VAL A 40 9.71 -5.60 -4.54
CA VAL A 40 9.92 -4.32 -5.21
C VAL A 40 11.00 -3.51 -4.49
N VAL A 41 11.81 -2.79 -5.26
CA VAL A 41 12.78 -1.81 -4.78
C VAL A 41 12.26 -0.43 -5.14
N LEU A 42 12.19 0.45 -4.14
CA LEU A 42 11.62 1.78 -4.23
C LEU A 42 12.67 2.82 -3.85
N ASP A 43 12.59 4.01 -4.44
CA ASP A 43 13.33 5.17 -3.95
C ASP A 43 12.59 5.91 -2.82
N HIS A 44 13.18 7.01 -2.32
CA HIS A 44 12.59 7.82 -1.25
C HIS A 44 11.28 8.54 -1.64
N ARG A 45 10.86 8.47 -2.90
CA ARG A 45 9.59 8.97 -3.44
C ARG A 45 8.62 7.85 -3.78
N TRP A 46 8.97 6.61 -3.43
CA TRP A 46 8.27 5.39 -3.83
C TRP A 46 8.23 5.17 -5.34
N ASP A 47 9.12 5.80 -6.12
CA ASP A 47 9.31 5.44 -7.52
C ASP A 47 9.93 4.03 -7.58
N VAL A 48 9.41 3.19 -8.47
CA VAL A 48 9.86 1.80 -8.58
C VAL A 48 11.16 1.75 -9.37
N VAL A 49 12.20 1.24 -8.71
CA VAL A 49 13.54 1.07 -9.29
C VAL A 49 13.69 -0.33 -9.90
N LEU A 50 13.24 -1.36 -9.16
CA LEU A 50 13.24 -2.77 -9.59
C LEU A 50 11.99 -3.47 -9.07
N SER A 51 11.51 -4.48 -9.78
CA SER A 51 10.49 -5.41 -9.27
C SER A 51 10.71 -6.78 -9.89
N ASN A 52 10.26 -7.83 -9.21
CA ASN A 52 10.32 -9.18 -9.75
C ASN A 52 9.04 -9.59 -10.50
N ALA A 53 9.11 -10.71 -11.22
CA ALA A 53 7.94 -11.26 -11.91
C ALA A 53 6.76 -11.58 -10.98
N ALA A 54 7.02 -11.94 -9.71
CA ALA A 54 5.96 -12.19 -8.73
C ALA A 54 5.17 -10.90 -8.40
N PHE A 55 5.85 -9.76 -8.29
CA PHE A 55 5.22 -8.45 -8.11
C PHE A 55 4.41 -8.06 -9.34
N ALA A 56 4.98 -8.18 -10.54
CA ALA A 56 4.24 -7.92 -11.78
C ALA A 56 2.98 -8.82 -11.90
N SER A 57 3.09 -10.09 -11.51
CA SER A 57 1.97 -11.03 -11.52
C SER A 57 0.88 -10.69 -10.51
N LEU A 58 1.24 -10.15 -9.34
CA LEU A 58 0.29 -9.69 -8.31
C LEU A 58 -0.58 -8.54 -8.84
N PHE A 59 0.03 -7.62 -9.59
CA PHE A 59 -0.65 -6.43 -10.12
C PHE A 59 -1.12 -6.55 -11.57
N ARG A 60 -1.05 -7.75 -12.18
CA ARG A 60 -1.37 -7.95 -13.61
C ARG A 60 -2.79 -7.53 -14.03
N GLY A 61 -3.73 -7.49 -13.09
CA GLY A 61 -5.12 -7.13 -13.33
C GLY A 61 -5.40 -5.62 -13.24
N VAL A 62 -4.42 -4.82 -12.85
CA VAL A 62 -4.54 -3.37 -12.71
C VAL A 62 -4.62 -2.72 -14.10
N GLY A 63 -5.66 -1.92 -14.32
CA GLY A 63 -5.85 -1.16 -15.55
C GLY A 63 -4.79 -0.08 -15.75
N PRO A 64 -4.62 0.43 -16.99
CA PRO A 64 -3.66 1.50 -17.24
C PRO A 64 -4.09 2.80 -16.54
N HIS A 65 -3.17 3.43 -15.82
CA HIS A 65 -3.36 4.74 -15.21
C HIS A 65 -2.19 5.66 -15.56
N PRO A 66 -2.46 6.96 -15.81
CA PRO A 66 -1.45 7.89 -16.27
C PRO A 66 -0.20 8.07 -15.39
N THR A 67 -0.35 7.98 -14.06
CA THR A 67 0.70 8.35 -13.09
C THR A 67 0.77 7.44 -11.87
N ALA A 68 -0.10 6.43 -11.78
CA ALA A 68 -0.30 5.66 -10.56
C ALA A 68 -0.18 4.16 -10.82
N MET A 69 0.59 3.77 -11.85
CA MET A 69 0.86 2.35 -12.06
C MET A 69 1.70 1.81 -10.90
N PRO A 70 1.41 0.59 -10.41
CA PRO A 70 2.15 -0.01 -9.30
C PRO A 70 3.61 -0.30 -9.64
N GLY A 71 3.95 -0.40 -10.94
CA GLY A 71 5.31 -0.54 -11.45
C GLY A 71 6.02 0.79 -11.74
N ASP A 72 5.35 1.93 -11.57
CA ASP A 72 5.94 3.27 -11.78
C ASP A 72 6.19 3.96 -10.43
N ASN A 73 5.14 4.12 -9.61
CA ASN A 73 5.24 4.71 -8.28
C ASN A 73 4.24 4.04 -7.33
N PHE A 74 4.75 3.33 -6.33
CA PHE A 74 3.93 2.51 -5.44
C PHE A 74 3.05 3.37 -4.51
N LEU A 75 3.55 4.50 -4.02
CA LEU A 75 2.74 5.42 -3.21
C LEU A 75 1.56 5.98 -4.02
N ARG A 76 1.80 6.43 -5.25
CA ARG A 76 0.72 6.91 -6.12
C ARG A 76 -0.28 5.83 -6.44
N PHE A 77 0.17 4.60 -6.67
CA PHE A 77 -0.74 3.47 -6.84
C PHE A 77 -1.66 3.33 -5.63
N VAL A 78 -1.10 3.30 -4.42
CA VAL A 78 -1.89 3.18 -3.19
C VAL A 78 -2.85 4.37 -3.04
N LEU A 79 -2.43 5.61 -3.29
CA LEU A 79 -3.26 6.78 -2.99
C LEU A 79 -4.28 7.14 -4.08
N PHE A 80 -3.98 6.88 -5.35
CA PHE A 80 -4.73 7.49 -6.47
C PHE A 80 -5.23 6.49 -7.50
N HIS A 81 -4.78 5.24 -7.50
CA HIS A 81 -5.22 4.29 -8.52
C HIS A 81 -6.61 3.73 -8.16
N PRO A 82 -7.61 3.80 -9.08
CA PRO A 82 -8.96 3.30 -8.79
C PRO A 82 -8.99 1.80 -8.49
N ASP A 83 -8.11 1.02 -9.13
CA ASP A 83 -8.01 -0.42 -8.89
C ASP A 83 -7.17 -0.80 -7.64
N ALA A 84 -6.68 0.16 -6.85
CA ALA A 84 -5.83 -0.18 -5.69
C ALA A 84 -6.50 -1.17 -4.74
N GLY A 85 -7.79 -0.95 -4.44
CA GLY A 85 -8.60 -1.84 -3.61
C GLY A 85 -8.91 -3.21 -4.20
N THR A 86 -8.57 -3.47 -5.47
CA THR A 86 -8.70 -4.80 -6.09
C THR A 86 -7.55 -5.73 -5.74
N VAL A 87 -6.43 -5.18 -5.25
CA VAL A 87 -5.22 -5.94 -4.86
C VAL A 87 -4.91 -5.72 -3.38
N LEU A 88 -5.08 -4.49 -2.88
CA LEU A 88 -4.81 -4.10 -1.51
C LEU A 88 -6.10 -4.20 -0.70
N GLY A 89 -6.27 -5.29 0.05
CA GLY A 89 -7.46 -5.50 0.86
C GLY A 89 -7.58 -4.47 1.98
N GLU A 90 -8.81 -4.15 2.41
CA GLU A 90 -9.08 -3.11 3.44
C GLU A 90 -8.26 -1.83 3.16
N HIS A 91 -8.32 -1.39 1.90
CA HIS A 91 -7.41 -0.43 1.31
C HIS A 91 -7.25 0.85 2.12
N GLU A 92 -8.36 1.43 2.56
CA GLU A 92 -8.34 2.73 3.24
C GLU A 92 -7.64 2.66 4.60
N SER A 93 -7.99 1.69 5.43
CA SER A 93 -7.48 1.58 6.81
C SER A 93 -6.07 0.99 6.89
N ASN A 94 -5.78 0.02 6.03
CA ASN A 94 -4.57 -0.80 6.15
C ASN A 94 -3.47 -0.42 5.16
N TRP A 95 -3.80 0.37 4.12
CA TRP A 95 -2.81 0.81 3.12
C TRP A 95 -2.76 2.33 2.98
N CYS A 96 -3.89 2.98 2.70
CA CYS A 96 -3.91 4.40 2.40
C CYS A 96 -3.42 5.25 3.59
N LEU A 97 -3.99 5.08 4.79
CA LEU A 97 -3.60 5.87 5.96
C LEU A 97 -2.14 5.63 6.41
N PRO A 98 -1.64 4.39 6.51
CA PRO A 98 -0.22 4.15 6.77
C PRO A 98 0.72 4.77 5.72
N MET A 99 0.37 4.70 4.43
CA MET A 99 1.17 5.30 3.37
C MET A 99 1.13 6.84 3.40
N LEU A 100 -0.02 7.44 3.75
CA LEU A 100 -0.12 8.89 3.99
C LEU A 100 0.74 9.32 5.18
N ALA A 101 0.80 8.51 6.25
CA ALA A 101 1.65 8.78 7.41
C ALA A 101 3.14 8.78 7.02
N GLN A 102 3.60 7.76 6.30
CA GLN A 102 4.98 7.69 5.83
C GLN A 102 5.30 8.84 4.85
N PHE A 103 4.36 9.19 3.97
CA PHE A 103 4.51 10.34 3.08
C PHE A 103 4.64 11.65 3.86
N ALA A 104 3.81 11.89 4.87
CA ALA A 104 3.90 13.08 5.71
C ALA A 104 5.27 13.19 6.38
N THR A 105 5.76 12.09 6.97
CA THR A 105 7.10 12.02 7.54
C THR A 105 8.19 12.31 6.49
N ALA A 106 8.12 11.70 5.31
CA ALA A 106 9.11 11.95 4.25
C ALA A 106 9.10 13.41 3.79
N LEU A 107 7.92 14.02 3.66
CA LEU A 107 7.76 15.42 3.26
C LEU A 107 8.31 16.38 4.32
N GLU A 108 8.13 16.08 5.61
CA GLU A 108 8.73 16.85 6.71
C GLU A 108 10.26 16.82 6.65
N HIS A 109 10.85 15.65 6.43
CA HIS A 109 12.30 15.49 6.35
C HIS A 109 12.90 16.04 5.06
N ARG A 110 12.13 16.05 3.96
CA ARG A 110 12.60 16.40 2.61
C ARG A 110 11.68 17.43 1.95
N GLY A 111 11.36 18.50 2.68
CA GLY A 111 10.37 19.50 2.24
C GLY A 111 10.68 20.21 0.91
N HIS A 112 11.93 20.24 0.46
CA HIS A 112 12.31 20.83 -0.83
C HIS A 112 12.32 19.82 -1.99
N ASP A 113 12.02 18.55 -1.72
CA ASP A 113 11.96 17.53 -2.77
C ASP A 113 10.79 17.78 -3.72
N ARG A 114 11.09 18.09 -4.98
CA ARG A 114 10.08 18.44 -5.98
C ARG A 114 9.10 17.31 -6.29
N GLY A 115 9.53 16.05 -6.16
CA GLY A 115 8.71 14.87 -6.40
C GLY A 115 7.68 14.68 -5.29
N LEU A 116 8.13 14.75 -4.02
CA LEU A 116 7.22 14.71 -2.87
C LEU A 116 6.25 15.90 -2.87
N GLN A 117 6.74 17.09 -3.24
CA GLN A 117 5.88 18.26 -3.40
C GLN A 117 4.86 18.11 -4.54
N ALA A 118 5.16 17.33 -5.58
CA ALA A 118 4.18 17.01 -6.62
C ALA A 118 3.06 16.11 -6.07
N ILE A 119 3.41 15.07 -5.32
CA ILE A 119 2.43 14.20 -4.64
C ILE A 119 1.58 15.03 -3.67
N ARG A 120 2.18 15.94 -2.90
CA ARG A 120 1.44 16.85 -2.00
C ARG A 120 0.39 17.67 -2.76
N ARG A 121 0.73 18.16 -3.96
CA ARG A 121 -0.22 18.91 -4.80
C ARG A 121 -1.31 18.02 -5.36
N GLU A 122 -1.00 16.79 -5.76
CA GLU A 122 -2.00 15.78 -6.18
C GLU A 122 -2.98 15.50 -5.03
N ILE A 123 -2.50 15.30 -3.80
CA ILE A 123 -3.34 15.18 -2.59
C ILE A 123 -4.25 16.41 -2.40
N ALA A 124 -3.72 17.63 -2.57
CA ALA A 124 -4.51 18.85 -2.40
C ALA A 124 -5.61 19.04 -3.45
N GLN A 125 -5.50 18.39 -4.61
CA GLN A 125 -6.49 18.51 -5.69
C GLN A 125 -7.74 17.66 -5.44
N ASP A 126 -7.62 16.63 -4.59
CA ASP A 126 -8.75 15.81 -4.15
C ASP A 126 -9.22 16.28 -2.77
N PRO A 127 -10.43 16.86 -2.64
CA PRO A 127 -10.94 17.35 -1.36
C PRO A 127 -11.04 16.27 -0.27
N ILE A 128 -11.32 15.03 -0.64
CA ILE A 128 -11.42 13.91 0.30
C ILE A 128 -10.02 13.53 0.78
N MET A 129 -9.06 13.40 -0.14
CA MET A 129 -7.68 13.07 0.20
C MET A 129 -7.01 14.20 1.01
N GLU A 130 -7.28 15.47 0.68
CA GLU A 130 -6.78 16.62 1.43
C GLU A 130 -7.35 16.65 2.86
N ALA A 131 -8.64 16.33 3.03
CA ALA A 131 -9.26 16.22 4.34
C ALA A 131 -8.68 15.03 5.14
N ALA A 132 -8.48 13.89 4.48
CA ALA A 132 -7.82 12.73 5.07
C ALA A 132 -6.39 13.07 5.52
N TYR A 133 -5.61 13.77 4.70
CA TYR A 133 -4.24 14.16 5.03
C TYR A 133 -4.16 15.20 6.16
N ARG A 134 -4.96 16.27 6.10
CA ARG A 134 -4.84 17.37 7.07
C ARG A 134 -5.55 17.13 8.39
N GLN A 135 -6.66 16.39 8.36
CA GLN A 135 -7.53 16.21 9.51
C GLN A 135 -7.55 14.74 9.94
N GLY A 136 -7.81 13.82 9.00
CA GLY A 136 -7.95 12.40 9.29
C GLY A 136 -6.66 11.77 9.86
N LEU A 137 -5.52 12.04 9.24
CA LEU A 137 -4.24 11.42 9.54
C LEU A 137 -3.77 11.72 10.99
N PRO A 138 -3.77 12.98 11.48
CA PRO A 138 -3.47 13.25 12.88
C PRO A 138 -4.38 12.53 13.88
N HIS A 139 -5.68 12.38 13.57
CA HIS A 139 -6.60 11.62 14.42
C HIS A 139 -6.29 10.13 14.39
N TRP A 140 -6.02 9.57 13.22
CA TRP A 140 -5.67 8.17 13.05
C TRP A 140 -4.39 7.81 13.80
N ILE A 141 -3.29 8.58 13.62
CA ILE A 141 -2.02 8.34 14.32
C ILE A 141 -2.20 8.33 15.84
N ARG A 142 -2.99 9.27 16.39
CA ARG A 142 -3.30 9.28 17.83
C ARG A 142 -4.07 8.06 18.30
N ALA A 143 -4.91 7.48 17.45
CA ALA A 143 -5.73 6.32 17.78
C ALA A 143 -4.93 5.00 17.71
N VAL A 144 -4.10 4.83 16.68
CA VAL A 144 -3.38 3.57 16.43
C VAL A 144 -1.94 3.54 16.98
N GLY A 145 -1.40 4.72 17.32
CA GLY A 145 -0.04 4.91 17.79
C GLY A 145 1.01 4.91 16.68
N GLU A 146 2.16 5.54 16.93
CA GLU A 146 3.24 5.70 15.94
C GLU A 146 3.79 4.38 15.39
N ARG A 147 3.73 3.30 16.19
CA ARG A 147 4.18 1.97 15.76
C ARG A 147 3.34 1.39 14.62
N ALA A 148 2.08 1.80 14.48
CA ALA A 148 1.22 1.36 13.39
C ALA A 148 1.56 2.03 12.04
N VAL A 149 2.45 3.03 12.04
CA VAL A 149 3.00 3.66 10.84
C VAL A 149 4.15 2.85 10.25
N ALA A 150 4.80 2.01 11.06
CA ALA A 150 5.92 1.19 10.62
C ALA A 150 5.44 0.18 9.57
N GLN A 151 6.05 0.25 8.39
CA GLN A 151 5.70 -0.64 7.29
C GLN A 151 6.33 -2.02 7.47
N ASP A 152 7.57 -2.09 7.96
CA ASP A 152 8.23 -3.37 8.20
C ASP A 152 7.53 -4.17 9.31
N GLY A 153 7.33 -5.45 9.05
CA GLY A 153 6.63 -6.37 9.93
C GLY A 153 5.11 -6.24 9.94
N ALA A 154 4.54 -5.22 9.28
CA ALA A 154 3.09 -5.04 9.16
C ALA A 154 2.46 -6.26 8.49
N VAL A 155 1.29 -6.68 8.99
CA VAL A 155 0.49 -7.75 8.39
C VAL A 155 -0.73 -7.11 7.75
N LEU A 156 -0.80 -7.17 6.42
CA LEU A 156 -1.78 -6.45 5.62
C LEU A 156 -2.59 -7.42 4.76
N PRO A 157 -3.91 -7.21 4.61
CA PRO A 157 -4.71 -8.01 3.70
C PRO A 157 -4.37 -7.70 2.24
N LEU A 158 -4.31 -8.75 1.44
CA LEU A 158 -4.11 -8.75 -0.01
C LEU A 158 -5.21 -9.56 -0.70
N LEU A 159 -5.60 -9.12 -1.88
CA LEU A 159 -6.51 -9.81 -2.77
C LEU A 159 -5.69 -10.36 -3.93
N HIS A 160 -5.35 -11.65 -3.87
CA HIS A 160 -4.52 -12.24 -4.90
C HIS A 160 -5.34 -12.42 -6.20
N PRO A 161 -4.80 -12.03 -7.38
CA PRO A 161 -5.53 -12.09 -8.65
C PRO A 161 -5.78 -13.51 -9.17
N ASP A 162 -5.15 -14.53 -8.58
CA ASP A 162 -5.56 -15.94 -8.74
C ASP A 162 -6.72 -16.24 -7.77
N PRO A 163 -7.95 -16.50 -8.27
CA PRO A 163 -9.12 -16.79 -7.43
C PRO A 163 -8.93 -18.00 -6.51
N ARG A 164 -8.02 -18.92 -6.85
CA ARG A 164 -7.70 -20.09 -6.00
C ARG A 164 -6.97 -19.70 -4.71
N ARG A 165 -6.26 -18.58 -4.72
CA ARG A 165 -5.62 -18.01 -3.53
C ARG A 165 -6.56 -17.05 -2.80
N GLY A 166 -7.28 -16.23 -3.55
CA GLY A 166 -8.29 -15.31 -3.01
C GLY A 166 -7.72 -14.31 -1.99
N PRO A 167 -8.55 -13.82 -1.05
CA PRO A 167 -8.11 -12.98 0.05
C PRO A 167 -7.08 -13.70 0.94
N THR A 168 -5.96 -13.06 1.19
CA THR A 168 -4.85 -13.56 2.01
C THR A 168 -4.28 -12.43 2.87
N GLU A 169 -3.53 -12.77 3.90
CA GLU A 169 -2.70 -11.81 4.60
C GLU A 169 -1.27 -11.89 4.06
N CYS A 170 -0.56 -10.77 3.95
CA CYS A 170 0.87 -10.76 3.76
C CYS A 170 1.57 -10.05 4.91
N ARG A 171 2.77 -10.50 5.24
CA ARG A 171 3.71 -9.69 6.02
C ARG A 171 4.56 -8.86 5.07
N ILE A 172 4.67 -7.57 5.34
CA ILE A 172 5.67 -6.73 4.70
C ILE A 172 7.01 -7.00 5.39
N VAL A 173 8.02 -7.28 4.60
CA VAL A 173 9.40 -7.40 5.05
C VAL A 173 10.22 -6.35 4.32
N ASP A 174 10.78 -5.41 5.08
CA ASP A 174 11.80 -4.48 4.63
C ASP A 174 13.18 -5.12 4.85
N GLU A 175 13.88 -5.42 3.76
CA GLU A 175 15.25 -5.91 3.82
C GLU A 175 16.12 -5.06 2.90
N THR A 176 16.70 -4.00 3.47
CA THR A 176 17.50 -3.03 2.73
C THR A 176 18.97 -3.16 3.12
N PRO A 177 19.82 -3.82 2.29
CA PRO A 177 21.26 -3.84 2.46
C PRO A 177 21.84 -2.42 2.47
N ARG A 178 22.96 -2.24 3.18
CA ARG A 178 23.62 -0.93 3.30
C ARG A 178 23.84 -0.25 1.94
N SER A 179 24.29 -0.99 0.93
CA SER A 179 24.54 -0.43 -0.41
C SER A 179 23.26 0.08 -1.08
N LEU A 180 22.09 -0.52 -0.85
CA LEU A 180 20.82 0.06 -1.31
C LEU A 180 20.43 1.29 -0.49
N GLN A 181 20.62 1.23 0.83
CA GLN A 181 20.32 2.35 1.71
C GLN A 181 21.14 3.60 1.37
N GLU A 182 22.43 3.44 1.05
CA GLU A 182 23.33 4.50 0.60
C GLU A 182 22.89 5.14 -0.72
N LEU A 183 22.24 4.35 -1.59
CA LEU A 183 21.61 4.84 -2.82
C LEU A 183 20.23 5.49 -2.58
N GLY A 184 19.72 5.46 -1.34
CA GLY A 184 18.40 5.97 -1.00
C GLY A 184 17.25 5.05 -1.42
N TYR A 185 17.54 3.76 -1.60
CA TYR A 185 16.57 2.74 -1.98
C TYR A 185 16.18 1.85 -0.79
N THR A 186 14.94 1.39 -0.82
CA THR A 186 14.37 0.43 0.12
C THR A 186 13.79 -0.74 -0.65
N ARG A 187 14.01 -1.97 -0.17
CA ARG A 187 13.36 -3.16 -0.74
C ARG A 187 12.23 -3.63 0.17
N LEU A 188 11.08 -3.85 -0.45
CA LEU A 188 9.90 -4.41 0.19
C LEU A 188 9.57 -5.77 -0.42
N THR A 189 9.25 -6.74 0.43
CA THR A 189 8.75 -8.05 0.02
C THR A 189 7.42 -8.34 0.72
N LEU A 190 6.38 -8.68 -0.05
CA LEU A 190 5.07 -9.05 0.47
C LEU A 190 5.02 -10.57 0.63
N VAL A 191 5.31 -11.06 1.83
CA VAL A 191 5.37 -12.50 2.12
C VAL A 191 3.96 -13.00 2.47
N PRO A 192 3.28 -13.79 1.62
CA PRO A 192 1.97 -14.33 1.94
C PRO A 192 2.05 -15.19 3.19
N ARG A 193 1.08 -15.02 4.08
CA ARG A 193 0.90 -15.89 5.23
C ARG A 193 -0.10 -16.95 4.85
N GLU A 194 0.18 -18.19 5.23
CA GLU A 194 -0.86 -19.20 5.25
C GLU A 194 -2.00 -18.66 6.09
N ALA A 195 -3.19 -18.53 5.48
CA ALA A 195 -4.39 -18.25 6.21
C ALA A 195 -4.45 -19.32 7.31
N ARG A 196 -4.35 -18.91 8.57
CA ARG A 196 -4.74 -19.81 9.65
C ARG A 196 -6.16 -20.19 9.29
N ARG A 197 -6.36 -21.47 8.94
CA ARG A 197 -7.69 -22.06 8.91
C ARG A 197 -8.15 -21.98 10.36
N ASP A 198 -8.71 -20.85 10.75
CA ASP A 198 -9.55 -20.77 11.91
C ASP A 198 -10.67 -21.75 11.60
N ARG A 199 -10.50 -22.97 12.11
CA ARG A 199 -11.57 -23.95 12.15
C ARG A 199 -12.76 -23.18 12.74
N PRO A 200 -13.93 -23.19 12.08
CA PRO A 200 -15.09 -22.54 12.66
C PRO A 200 -15.24 -23.10 14.07
N ARG A 201 -15.18 -22.22 15.07
CA ARG A 201 -15.54 -22.58 16.44
C ARG A 201 -16.97 -23.05 16.34
N THR A 202 -17.15 -24.38 16.36
CA THR A 202 -18.45 -25.04 16.40
C THR A 202 -19.29 -24.31 17.44
N GLY A 203 -20.39 -23.73 16.96
CA GLY A 203 -21.26 -22.87 17.76
C GLY A 203 -21.69 -23.59 19.03
N GLY A 204 -21.35 -23.01 20.18
CA GLY A 204 -22.06 -23.30 21.41
C GLY A 204 -23.49 -22.75 21.27
N PRO A 205 -24.53 -23.49 21.70
CA PRO A 205 -25.92 -23.09 21.50
C PRO A 205 -26.18 -21.77 22.23
N ARG A 206 -26.54 -20.72 21.48
CA ARG A 206 -27.09 -19.48 22.04
C ARG A 206 -28.41 -19.83 22.71
N ARG A 207 -28.46 -19.69 24.05
CA ARG A 207 -29.70 -19.66 24.83
C ARG A 207 -30.63 -18.59 24.25
N PRO A 208 -31.92 -18.88 24.00
CA PRO A 208 -32.85 -17.87 23.53
C PRO A 208 -33.08 -16.83 24.62
N ALA A 209 -33.02 -15.55 24.23
CA ALA A 209 -33.36 -14.43 25.07
C ALA A 209 -34.86 -14.48 25.42
N SER A 210 -35.16 -14.26 26.69
CA SER A 210 -36.50 -14.13 27.25
C SER A 210 -37.26 -12.99 26.57
N HIS A 211 -38.32 -13.31 25.84
CA HIS A 211 -39.28 -12.32 25.36
C HIS A 211 -40.20 -11.90 26.51
N LEU A 212 -40.26 -10.59 26.78
CA LEU A 212 -41.24 -9.98 27.69
C LEU A 212 -42.66 -10.29 27.20
N ARG A 213 -43.50 -10.80 28.10
CA ARG A 213 -44.89 -11.19 27.84
C ARG A 213 -45.81 -10.04 28.26
N VAL A 214 -46.58 -9.51 27.30
CA VAL A 214 -47.63 -8.49 27.55
C VAL A 214 -48.84 -9.16 28.20
N VAL A 215 -49.37 -8.55 29.26
CA VAL A 215 -50.59 -8.96 29.95
C VAL A 215 -51.78 -8.15 29.39
N PRO A 216 -52.90 -8.76 28.99
CA PRO A 216 -54.09 -8.01 28.62
C PRO A 216 -54.82 -7.48 29.85
N ALA A 217 -55.37 -6.26 29.73
CA ALA A 217 -56.18 -5.61 30.75
C ALA A 217 -57.52 -6.33 30.92
N SER A 218 -57.95 -6.53 32.16
CA SER A 218 -59.31 -6.98 32.49
C SER A 218 -60.28 -5.81 32.31
N GLU A 219 -61.33 -6.02 31.52
CA GLU A 219 -62.52 -5.16 31.48
C GLU A 219 -63.52 -5.64 32.54
N ASP A 220 -64.05 -4.69 33.32
CA ASP A 220 -65.33 -4.77 34.03
C ASP A 220 -66.32 -3.83 33.34
#